data_AF-A0A5C8Q0R0-F1
#
_entry.id   AF-A0A5C8Q0R0-F1
#
_cell.length_a   1.000
_cell.length_b   1.000
_cell.length_c   1.000
_cell.angle_alpha   90.00
_cell.angle_beta   90.00
_cell.angle_gamma   90.00
#
_symmetry.space_group_name_H-M   'P 1'
#
loop_
_entity.id
_entity.type
_entity.pdbx_description
1 polymer ?
#
loop_
_entity_poly.entity_id
_entity_poly.type
_entity_poly.pdbx_seq_one_letter_code
_entity_poly.pdbx_strand_id
1 'polypeptide(L)' 'MDGVGFPDDLVASQRAWDRAYRALAEPARRSGTTVLRRRLIRLSAQIWWHPYWSTPASGPADRVALRGRARELECGEP' A
#
# COMPACT_ATOMS: atom_id res chain seq x y z
N MET A 1 -26.09 3.38 0.69
CA MET A 1 -25.28 4.04 -0.34
C MET A 1 -23.95 3.33 -0.36
N ASP A 2 -23.77 2.54 -1.42
CA ASP A 2 -22.69 1.59 -1.64
C ASP A 2 -21.35 2.24 -1.39
N GLY A 3 -20.60 1.68 -0.44
CA GLY A 3 -19.30 2.18 -0.07
C GLY A 3 -18.46 2.26 -1.34
N VAL A 4 -18.01 3.47 -1.69
CA VAL A 4 -16.89 3.62 -2.61
C VAL A 4 -15.66 3.10 -1.85
N GLY A 5 -15.57 1.78 -1.79
CA GLY A 5 -14.45 1.07 -1.22
C GLY A 5 -13.25 1.39 -2.09
N PHE A 6 -12.09 1.57 -1.46
CA PHE A 6 -10.84 1.56 -2.19
C PHE A 6 -10.80 0.31 -3.07
N PRO A 7 -10.36 0.41 -4.33
CA PRO A 7 -10.22 -0.77 -5.17
C PRO A 7 -9.31 -1.79 -4.50
N ASP A 8 -9.68 -3.06 -4.55
CA ASP A 8 -8.97 -4.15 -3.87
C ASP A 8 -7.48 -4.20 -4.29
N ASP A 9 -7.18 -3.91 -5.56
CA ASP A 9 -5.81 -3.81 -6.08
C ASP A 9 -4.97 -2.72 -5.37
N LEU A 10 -5.60 -1.58 -5.05
CA LEU A 10 -4.94 -0.48 -4.34
C LEU A 10 -4.69 -0.84 -2.88
N VAL A 11 -5.66 -1.51 -2.25
CA VAL A 11 -5.52 -2.05 -0.88
C VAL A 11 -4.43 -3.14 -0.83
N ALA A 12 -4.41 -4.06 -1.78
CA ALA A 12 -3.41 -5.10 -1.92
C ALA A 12 -2.01 -4.51 -2.16
N SER A 13 -1.90 -3.49 -3.01
CA SER A 13 -0.67 -2.74 -3.25
C SER A 13 -0.16 -2.04 -1.98
N GLN A 14 -1.06 -1.45 -1.19
CA GLN A 14 -0.71 -0.81 0.08
C GLN A 14 -0.25 -1.82 1.14
N ARG A 15 -0.92 -2.98 1.26
CA ARG A 15 -0.49 -4.09 2.16
C ARG A 15 0.87 -4.63 1.75
N ALA A 16 1.07 -4.87 0.46
CA ALA A 16 2.36 -5.31 -0.07
C ALA A 16 3.47 -4.28 0.20
N TRP A 17 3.15 -2.99 0.17
CA TRP A 17 4.07 -1.90 0.48
C TRP A 17 4.44 -1.89 1.96
N ASP A 18 3.48 -2.03 2.88
CA ASP A 18 3.73 -2.09 4.32
C ASP A 18 4.58 -3.31 4.71
N ARG A 19 4.24 -4.49 4.17
CA ARG A 19 5.05 -5.72 4.36
C ARG A 19 6.48 -5.56 3.83
N ALA A 20 6.65 -4.96 2.65
CA ALA A 20 7.98 -4.71 2.09
C ALA A 20 8.78 -3.69 2.90
N TYR A 21 8.11 -2.65 3.41
CA TYR A 21 8.72 -1.66 4.30
C TYR A 21 9.14 -2.28 5.64
N ARG A 22 8.28 -3.10 6.25
CA ARG A 22 8.58 -3.81 7.50
C ARG A 22 9.76 -4.76 7.34
N ALA A 23 9.79 -5.53 6.25
CA ALA A 23 10.92 -6.39 5.91
C ALA A 23 12.21 -5.60 5.64
N LEU A 24 12.12 -4.35 5.15
CA LEU A 24 13.26 -3.46 4.98
C LEU A 24 13.73 -2.85 6.32
N ALA A 25 12.80 -2.56 7.22
CA ALA A 25 13.07 -2.02 8.55
C ALA A 25 13.65 -3.07 9.51
N GLU A 26 13.47 -4.36 9.24
CA GLU A 26 14.08 -5.46 10.00
C GLU A 26 15.60 -5.57 9.71
N PRO A 27 16.48 -5.22 10.67
CA PRO A 27 17.94 -5.21 10.46
C PRO A 27 18.52 -6.62 10.21
N ALA A 28 17.81 -7.67 10.63
CA ALA A 28 18.16 -9.08 10.42
C ALA A 28 17.98 -9.56 8.97
N ARG A 29 17.26 -8.81 8.12
CA ARG A 29 16.95 -9.19 6.73
C ARG A 29 17.76 -8.42 5.67
N ARG A 30 18.93 -7.89 6.07
CA ARG A 30 19.78 -7.05 5.21
C ARG A 30 20.23 -7.71 3.89
N SER A 31 20.31 -9.04 3.82
CA SER A 31 20.73 -9.79 2.62
C SER A 31 19.71 -9.84 1.46
N GLY A 32 18.57 -9.14 1.54
CA GLY A 32 17.57 -9.05 0.47
C GLY A 32 17.10 -7.63 0.13
N THR A 33 17.80 -6.61 0.64
CA THR A 33 17.39 -5.19 0.59
C THR A 33 17.19 -4.65 -0.82
N THR A 34 17.99 -5.07 -1.80
CA THR A 34 17.86 -4.64 -3.20
C THR A 34 16.55 -5.10 -3.84
N VAL A 35 16.13 -6.34 -3.57
CA VAL A 35 14.87 -6.89 -4.09
C VAL A 35 13.68 -6.19 -3.43
N LEU A 36 13.74 -5.99 -2.10
CA LEU A 36 12.72 -5.26 -1.35
C LEU A 36 12.58 -3.81 -1.82
N ARG A 37 13.70 -3.12 -2.05
CA ARG A 37 13.70 -1.73 -2.54
C ARG A 37 13.13 -1.63 -3.95
N ARG A 38 13.48 -2.56 -4.85
CA ARG A 38 12.91 -2.61 -6.21
C ARG A 38 11.40 -2.89 -6.17
N ARG A 39 10.95 -3.74 -5.25
CA ARG A 39 9.53 -4.02 -5.02
C ARG A 39 8.79 -2.80 -4.48
N LEU A 40 9.36 -2.07 -3.53
CA LEU A 40 8.84 -0.79 -3.02
C LEU A 40 8.67 0.25 -4.13
N ILE A 41 9.65 0.40 -5.03
CA ILE A 41 9.58 1.35 -6.14
C ILE A 41 8.45 0.97 -7.11
N ARG A 42 8.32 -0.32 -7.47
CA ARG A 42 7.21 -0.79 -8.32
C ARG A 42 5.85 -0.56 -7.66
N LEU A 43 5.71 -0.93 -6.39
CA LEU A 43 4.46 -0.74 -5.64
C LEU A 43 4.10 0.75 -5.51
N SER A 44 5.09 1.60 -5.24
CA SER A 44 4.89 3.05 -5.21
C SER A 44 4.45 3.58 -6.57
N ALA A 45 5.00 3.07 -7.69
CA ALA A 45 4.55 3.43 -9.02
C ALA A 45 3.12 2.96 -9.28
N GLN A 46 2.75 1.72 -8.94
CA GLN A 46 1.37 1.23 -9.11
C GLN A 46 0.37 2.06 -8.32
N ILE A 47 0.69 2.42 -7.07
CA ILE A 47 -0.15 3.29 -6.26
C ILE A 47 -0.23 4.66 -6.92
N TRP A 48 0.89 5.33 -7.24
CA TRP A 48 0.87 6.70 -7.79
C TRP A 48 0.22 6.81 -9.18
N TRP A 49 0.38 5.81 -10.03
CA TRP A 49 -0.20 5.77 -11.39
C TRP A 49 -1.62 5.18 -11.41
N HIS A 50 -2.19 4.85 -10.25
CA HIS A 50 -3.51 4.23 -10.20
C HIS A 50 -4.59 5.20 -10.71
N PRO A 51 -5.49 4.77 -11.61
CA PRO A 51 -6.54 5.63 -12.20
C PRO A 51 -7.51 6.19 -11.15
N TYR A 52 -7.60 5.55 -9.98
CA TYR A 52 -8.32 6.06 -8.81
C TYR A 52 -7.84 7.47 -8.40
N TRP A 53 -6.53 7.77 -8.49
CA TRP A 53 -6.00 9.10 -8.18
C TRP A 53 -6.36 10.17 -9.20
N SER A 54 -6.77 9.76 -10.40
CA SER A 54 -7.22 10.67 -11.44
C SER A 54 -8.67 11.11 -11.26
N THR A 55 -9.38 10.57 -10.26
CA THR A 55 -10.73 11.03 -9.92
C THR A 55 -10.69 12.28 -9.01
N PRO A 56 -11.63 13.22 -9.17
CA PRO A 56 -11.67 14.46 -8.38
C PRO A 56 -11.91 14.23 -6.88
N ALA A 57 -12.28 13.02 -6.46
CA ALA A 57 -12.42 12.62 -5.07
C ALA A 57 -11.09 12.20 -4.42
N SER A 58 -10.03 12.02 -5.20
CA SER A 58 -8.75 11.50 -4.73
C SER A 58 -7.84 12.63 -4.25
N GLY A 59 -7.49 12.61 -2.96
CA GLY A 59 -6.67 13.63 -2.31
C GLY A 59 -5.69 13.04 -1.29
N PRO A 60 -4.84 13.88 -0.65
CA PRO A 60 -3.90 13.42 0.37
C PRO A 60 -4.60 12.74 1.56
N ALA A 61 -5.83 13.15 1.90
CA ALA A 61 -6.64 12.52 2.95
C ALA A 61 -7.05 11.08 2.59
N ASP A 62 -7.30 10.82 1.30
CA ASP A 62 -7.68 9.50 0.81
C ASP A 62 -6.48 8.52 0.85
N ARG A 63 -5.24 9.00 0.64
CA ARG A 63 -4.01 8.20 0.90
C ARG A 63 -3.88 7.78 2.36
N VAL A 64 -4.24 8.67 3.29
CA VAL A 64 -4.22 8.36 4.72
C VAL A 64 -5.31 7.34 5.05
N ALA A 65 -6.51 7.50 4.50
CA ALA A 65 -7.61 6.54 4.65
C ALA A 65 -7.29 5.15 4.06
N LEU A 66 -6.62 5.09 2.91
CA LEU A 66 -6.11 3.84 2.31
C LEU A 66 -5.14 3.12 3.24
N ARG A 67 -4.20 3.86 3.85
CA ARG A 67 -3.23 3.29 4.81
C ARG A 67 -3.93 2.81 6.09
N GLY A 68 -4.96 3.52 6.54
CA GLY A 68 -5.84 3.08 7.63
C GLY A 68 -6.51 1.76 7.31
N ARG A 69 -7.19 1.67 6.16
CA ARG A 69 -7.87 0.46 5.69
C ARG A 69 -6.94 -0.74 5.53
N ALA A 70 -5.76 -0.53 4.95
CA ALA A 70 -4.76 -1.60 4.83
C ALA A 70 -4.32 -2.15 6.20
N ARG A 71 -4.20 -1.28 7.22
CA ARG A 71 -3.88 -1.70 8.59
C ARG A 71 -5.04 -2.39 9.30
N GLU A 72 -6.27 -1.92 9.12
CA GLU A 72 -7.45 -2.57 9.67
C GLU A 72 -7.61 -3.99 9.13
N LEU A 73 -7.35 -4.18 7.83
CA LEU A 73 -7.38 -5.51 7.20
C LEU A 73 -6.22 -6.39 7.66
N GLU A 74 -5.02 -5.83 7.85
CA GLU A 74 -3.88 -6.60 8.37
C GLU A 74 -4.04 -7.01 9.85
N CYS A 75 -4.78 -6.22 10.63
CA CYS A 75 -5.14 -6.55 12.02
C CYS A 75 -6.33 -7.52 12.11
N GLY A 76 -7.19 -7.52 11.08
CA GLY A 76 -8.41 -8.34 11.02
C GLY A 76 -8.24 -9.72 10.37
N GLU A 77 -7.06 -10.07 9.88
CA GLU A 77 -6.77 -11.42 9.37
C GLU A 77 -6.21 -12.28 10.53
N PRO A 78 -6.96 -13.30 11.02
CA PRO A 78 -6.53 -14.21 12.08
C PRO A 78 -5.43 -15.20 11.66
#